data_AF-A0A504XZL8-F1
#
_entry.id   AF-A0A504XZL8-F1
#
_cell.length_a   1.000
_cell.length_b   1.000
_cell.length_c   1.000
_cell.angle_alpha   90.00
_cell.angle_beta   90.00
_cell.angle_gamma   90.00
#
_symmetry.space_group_name_H-M   'P 1'
#
loop_
_entity.id
_entity.type
_entity.pdbx_description
1 polymer ?
#
loop_
_entity_poly.entity_id
_entity_poly.type
_entity_poly.pdbx_seq_one_letter_code
_entity_poly.pdbx_strand_id
1 'polypeptide(L)'
;MLHRTEIALKKGWTHNPGRTRRGGKNLAWRPKISDAKLSQFVPLALVHPRRHPNNWQERQFNALGYTKWPKDIGFYNAGDNFEVTPEAAWRLYVHARDEPYWGKLHCEKTIITLLPVVEKAPKENMERVLDVFRHYLKRYGADHYIYNAVMQAAAFAKNYEQTEQLFKEMETLGLEPNAQSYVNMMLAAKLCGLPPEKSEAYFKRAVKDGAMQSVMRMDTEFRMWMDQLDRLGSFTASSGYLSVNEEGAKPMPRDMWAIWGWHRSESKFISRHDLIMQQVRARVHSGKELTGTVYTKTRRQPWAKFNGMLRHDYNGPSYRAPTTFPDAPEYTNEAGHKAF
;
A
#
# COMPACT_ATOMS: atom_id res chain seq x y z
N MET A 1 37.74 -82.77 -13.69
CA MET A 1 37.38 -82.68 -12.26
C MET A 1 37.66 -81.25 -11.77
N LEU A 2 36.57 -80.49 -11.58
CA LEU A 2 36.40 -79.27 -10.78
C LEU A 2 37.53 -78.23 -10.77
N HIS A 3 37.41 -77.23 -11.65
CA HIS A 3 38.01 -75.91 -11.44
C HIS A 3 37.45 -75.29 -10.16
N ARG A 4 38.34 -74.95 -9.22
CA ARG A 4 38.03 -74.18 -8.01
C ARG A 4 37.45 -72.82 -8.41
N THR A 5 36.15 -72.66 -8.22
CA THR A 5 35.49 -71.36 -8.18
C THR A 5 35.93 -70.64 -6.91
N GLU A 6 36.79 -69.64 -7.05
CA GLU A 6 36.97 -68.65 -6.00
C GLU A 6 35.69 -67.83 -5.89
N ILE A 7 35.00 -67.96 -4.75
CA ILE A 7 33.88 -67.12 -4.41
C ILE A 7 34.44 -65.71 -4.24
N ALA A 8 34.27 -64.87 -5.26
CA ALA A 8 34.49 -63.44 -5.18
C ALA A 8 33.50 -62.86 -4.16
N LEU A 9 33.92 -62.78 -2.90
CA LEU A 9 33.20 -62.06 -1.86
C LEU A 9 33.09 -60.60 -2.31
N LYS A 10 31.87 -60.21 -2.73
CA LYS A 10 31.49 -58.83 -3.06
C LYS A 10 32.05 -57.88 -1.99
N LYS A 11 33.00 -57.05 -2.41
CA LYS A 11 33.52 -55.90 -1.66
C LYS A 11 32.34 -54.98 -1.33
N GLY A 12 31.76 -55.13 -0.14
CA GLY A 12 30.56 -54.36 0.22
C GLY A 12 29.89 -54.69 1.56
N TRP A 13 30.31 -55.74 2.27
CA TRP A 13 29.78 -56.05 3.60
C TRP A 13 30.90 -56.07 4.63
N THR A 14 31.29 -54.89 5.10
CA THR A 14 31.93 -54.76 6.41
C THR A 14 30.86 -54.96 7.49
N HIS A 15 30.49 -56.23 7.73
CA HIS A 15 29.75 -56.58 8.91
C HIS A 15 30.72 -56.58 10.11
N ASN A 16 30.85 -55.43 10.77
CA ASN A 16 31.36 -55.38 12.14
C ASN A 16 30.17 -55.64 13.07
N PRO A 17 30.06 -56.82 13.71
CA PRO A 17 28.97 -57.13 14.62
C PRO A 17 28.96 -56.09 15.75
N GLY A 18 27.83 -55.41 15.95
CA GLY A 18 27.65 -54.42 17.02
C GLY A 18 27.96 -52.95 16.66
N ARG A 19 28.60 -52.64 15.53
CA ARG A 19 28.92 -51.23 15.12
C ARG A 19 28.27 -50.75 13.83
N THR A 20 27.73 -51.63 12.98
CA THR A 20 27.05 -51.22 11.73
C THR A 20 25.54 -51.48 11.78
N ARG A 21 24.74 -50.49 11.37
CA ARG A 21 23.27 -50.57 11.42
C ARG A 21 22.74 -51.75 10.58
N ARG A 22 21.90 -52.59 11.18
CA ARG A 22 21.27 -53.77 10.53
C ARG A 22 20.00 -53.43 9.73
N GLY A 23 19.34 -52.31 10.03
CA GLY A 23 18.12 -51.84 9.34
C GLY A 23 18.14 -50.35 8.99
N GLY A 24 16.99 -49.81 8.56
CA GLY A 24 16.81 -48.38 8.25
C GLY A 24 17.65 -47.91 7.06
N LYS A 25 17.70 -48.70 5.98
CA LYS A 25 18.51 -48.44 4.79
C LYS A 25 17.79 -47.63 3.72
N ASN A 26 16.49 -47.33 3.89
CA ASN A 26 15.74 -46.49 2.98
C ASN A 26 16.30 -45.05 3.02
N LEU A 27 16.95 -44.64 1.94
CA LEU A 27 17.66 -43.37 1.85
C LEU A 27 16.72 -42.17 1.72
N ALA A 28 15.47 -42.37 1.31
CA ALA A 28 14.47 -41.31 1.24
C ALA A 28 14.15 -40.74 2.63
N TRP A 29 14.12 -41.60 3.65
CA TRP A 29 13.81 -41.22 5.03
C TRP A 29 15.05 -41.12 5.93
N ARG A 30 16.12 -41.86 5.60
CA ARG A 30 17.36 -41.90 6.38
C ARG A 30 18.59 -41.84 5.48
N PRO A 31 18.86 -40.66 4.88
CA PRO A 31 19.99 -40.47 3.98
C PRO A 31 21.31 -40.77 4.69
N LYS A 32 22.32 -41.23 3.92
CA LYS A 32 23.68 -41.50 4.42
C LYS A 32 24.52 -40.22 4.41
N ILE A 33 24.07 -39.18 5.11
CA ILE A 33 24.72 -37.87 5.20
C ILE A 33 25.01 -37.60 6.69
N SER A 34 26.09 -36.88 7.00
CA SER A 34 26.42 -36.50 8.38
C SER A 34 25.51 -35.39 8.90
N ASP A 35 25.29 -35.35 10.22
CA ASP A 35 24.44 -34.34 10.85
C ASP A 35 24.95 -32.91 10.62
N ALA A 36 26.28 -32.70 10.60
CA ALA A 36 26.88 -31.42 10.27
C ALA A 36 26.45 -30.91 8.87
N LYS A 37 26.39 -31.80 7.87
CA LYS A 37 25.91 -31.47 6.53
C LYS A 37 24.39 -31.36 6.45
N LEU A 38 23.64 -32.10 7.28
CA LEU A 38 22.18 -32.00 7.34
C LEU A 38 21.71 -30.73 8.04
N SER A 39 22.50 -30.17 8.97
CA SER A 39 22.14 -29.01 9.78
C SER A 39 21.79 -27.77 8.94
N GLN A 40 22.49 -27.52 7.83
CA GLN A 40 22.20 -26.42 6.91
C GLN A 40 20.84 -26.55 6.19
N PHE A 41 20.27 -27.76 6.15
CA PHE A 41 18.98 -28.05 5.52
C PHE A 41 17.83 -28.10 6.53
N VAL A 42 18.11 -28.02 7.84
CA VAL A 42 17.07 -27.98 8.86
C VAL A 42 16.39 -26.61 8.80
N PRO A 43 15.09 -26.52 8.45
CA PRO A 43 14.45 -25.24 8.24
C PRO A 43 14.10 -24.59 9.59
N LEU A 44 14.90 -23.63 10.03
CA LEU A 44 14.63 -22.86 11.24
C LEU A 44 13.60 -21.74 11.00
N ALA A 45 13.67 -21.08 9.85
CA ALA A 45 12.74 -20.03 9.42
C ALA A 45 11.80 -20.55 8.32
N LEU A 46 10.99 -21.56 8.64
CA LEU A 46 10.09 -22.19 7.68
C LEU A 46 8.94 -21.24 7.30
N VAL A 47 8.86 -20.87 6.01
CA VAL A 47 7.80 -20.00 5.47
C VAL A 47 6.56 -20.79 5.07
N HIS A 48 6.77 -21.99 4.50
CA HIS A 48 5.71 -22.87 4.04
C HIS A 48 5.98 -24.33 4.47
N PRO A 49 4.98 -25.09 4.95
CA PRO A 49 3.58 -24.71 5.15
C PRO A 49 3.39 -23.62 6.21
N ARG A 50 2.26 -22.90 6.13
CA ARG A 50 1.95 -21.83 7.07
C ARG A 50 1.71 -22.39 8.47
N ARG A 51 2.16 -21.65 9.48
CA ARG A 51 2.04 -22.02 10.91
C ARG A 51 0.88 -21.35 11.66
N HIS A 52 0.14 -20.45 10.99
CA HIS A 52 -0.97 -19.70 11.60
C HIS A 52 -2.31 -20.23 11.09
N PRO A 53 -3.13 -20.87 11.94
CA PRO A 53 -4.44 -21.39 11.55
C PRO A 53 -5.47 -20.27 11.33
N ASN A 54 -6.52 -20.56 10.55
CA ASN A 54 -7.54 -19.57 10.18
C ASN A 54 -8.30 -18.99 11.39
N ASN A 55 -8.52 -19.80 12.44
CA ASN A 55 -9.19 -19.35 13.66
C ASN A 55 -8.38 -18.30 14.45
N TRP A 56 -7.09 -18.09 14.14
CA TRP A 56 -6.27 -17.06 14.76
C TRP A 56 -6.33 -15.72 14.04
N GLN A 57 -6.83 -15.66 12.79
CA GLN A 57 -6.90 -14.42 12.01
C GLN A 57 -7.74 -13.37 12.74
N GLU A 58 -8.96 -13.72 13.14
CA GLU A 58 -9.84 -12.80 13.87
C GLU A 58 -9.31 -12.47 15.27
N ARG A 59 -8.69 -13.42 15.95
CA ARG A 59 -8.05 -13.17 17.26
C ARG A 59 -6.93 -12.14 17.12
N GLN A 60 -6.11 -12.24 16.09
CA GLN A 60 -5.03 -11.29 15.81
C GLN A 60 -5.60 -9.92 15.44
N PHE A 61 -6.63 -9.88 14.58
CA PHE A 61 -7.31 -8.63 14.20
C PHE A 61 -7.82 -7.86 15.41
N ASN A 62 -8.51 -8.55 16.32
CA ASN A 62 -9.01 -7.96 17.56
C ASN A 62 -7.87 -7.58 18.52
N ALA A 63 -6.84 -8.41 18.66
CA ALA A 63 -5.68 -8.12 19.51
C ALA A 63 -4.97 -6.82 19.11
N LEU A 64 -4.75 -6.62 17.80
CA LEU A 64 -4.16 -5.40 17.25
C LEU A 64 -5.09 -4.17 17.43
N GLY A 65 -6.38 -4.41 17.65
CA GLY A 65 -7.38 -3.40 17.93
C GLY A 65 -8.00 -2.81 16.68
N TYR A 66 -8.05 -3.54 15.56
CA TYR A 66 -8.82 -3.08 14.40
C TYR A 66 -10.31 -3.31 14.60
N THR A 67 -11.13 -2.73 13.72
CA THR A 67 -12.59 -2.78 13.82
C THR A 67 -13.15 -3.12 12.45
N LYS A 68 -14.12 -4.04 12.41
CA LYS A 68 -14.83 -4.43 11.18
C LYS A 68 -15.90 -3.37 10.92
N TRP A 69 -15.59 -2.44 10.03
CA TRP A 69 -16.54 -1.41 9.62
C TRP A 69 -17.51 -1.95 8.56
N PRO A 70 -18.75 -1.43 8.49
CA PRO A 70 -19.61 -1.63 7.33
C PRO A 70 -18.90 -1.19 6.05
N LYS A 71 -19.22 -1.86 4.93
CA LYS A 71 -18.59 -1.59 3.63
C LYS A 71 -18.74 -0.12 3.21
N ASP A 72 -19.87 0.50 3.54
CA ASP A 72 -20.16 1.89 3.23
C ASP A 72 -19.20 2.87 3.91
N ILE A 73 -18.54 2.47 5.00
CA ILE A 73 -17.48 3.25 5.67
C ILE A 73 -16.13 2.96 5.03
N GLY A 74 -15.76 1.68 4.98
CA GLY A 74 -14.48 1.26 4.44
C GLY A 74 -14.26 -0.23 4.56
N PHE A 75 -13.31 -0.74 3.79
CA PHE A 75 -13.05 -2.17 3.66
C PHE A 75 -11.58 -2.42 3.31
N TYR A 76 -11.14 -3.67 3.45
CA TYR A 76 -9.87 -4.13 2.93
C TYR A 76 -10.02 -4.54 1.47
N ASN A 77 -9.25 -3.93 0.59
CA ASN A 77 -9.26 -4.19 -0.85
C ASN A 77 -8.57 -5.53 -1.21
N ALA A 78 -8.48 -5.86 -2.50
CA ALA A 78 -7.84 -7.08 -2.99
C ALA A 78 -6.38 -7.26 -2.51
N GLY A 79 -5.68 -6.16 -2.26
CA GLY A 79 -4.32 -6.13 -1.72
C GLY A 79 -4.25 -6.15 -0.19
N ASP A 80 -5.35 -6.36 0.52
CA ASP A 80 -5.47 -6.25 1.98
C ASP A 80 -5.06 -4.85 2.52
N ASN A 81 -5.32 -3.77 1.77
CA ASN A 81 -5.17 -2.38 2.24
C ASN A 81 -6.54 -1.83 2.67
N PHE A 82 -6.60 -1.13 3.81
CA PHE A 82 -7.85 -0.52 4.25
C PHE A 82 -8.11 0.78 3.51
N GLU A 83 -9.24 0.86 2.82
CA GLU A 83 -9.68 2.01 2.04
C GLU A 83 -11.00 2.54 2.60
N VAL A 84 -11.13 3.87 2.63
CA VAL A 84 -12.34 4.58 3.06
C VAL A 84 -13.13 4.95 1.82
N THR A 85 -14.45 4.78 1.85
CA THR A 85 -15.29 5.14 0.70
C THR A 85 -15.32 6.66 0.50
N PRO A 86 -15.55 7.16 -0.73
CA PRO A 86 -15.68 8.59 -1.00
C PRO A 86 -16.75 9.28 -0.14
N GLU A 87 -17.89 8.61 0.06
CA GLU A 87 -18.99 9.14 0.87
C GLU A 87 -18.64 9.18 2.36
N ALA A 88 -17.98 8.15 2.90
CA ALA A 88 -17.52 8.15 4.28
C ALA A 88 -16.44 9.21 4.52
N ALA A 89 -15.49 9.38 3.58
CA ALA A 89 -14.47 10.43 3.66
C ALA A 89 -15.09 11.84 3.66
N TRP A 90 -16.13 12.07 2.85
CA TRP A 90 -16.89 13.32 2.84
C TRP A 90 -17.58 13.58 4.18
N ARG A 91 -18.32 12.59 4.71
CA ARG A 91 -19.00 12.73 6.01
C ARG A 91 -18.01 12.98 7.14
N LEU A 92 -16.87 12.29 7.14
CA LEU A 92 -15.83 12.45 8.15
C LEU A 92 -15.24 13.87 8.08
N TYR A 93 -15.04 14.43 6.88
CA TYR A 93 -14.69 15.84 6.71
C TYR A 93 -15.77 16.76 7.29
N VAL A 94 -17.05 16.59 6.94
CA VAL A 94 -18.14 17.46 7.44
C VAL A 94 -18.18 17.47 8.97
N HIS A 95 -17.98 16.33 9.62
CA HIS A 95 -18.00 16.22 11.08
C HIS A 95 -16.73 16.75 11.76
N ALA A 96 -15.57 16.59 11.14
CA ALA A 96 -14.29 16.87 11.81
C ALA A 96 -13.56 18.11 11.29
N ARG A 97 -14.06 18.81 10.27
CA ARG A 97 -13.34 19.91 9.60
C ARG A 97 -12.94 21.05 10.53
N ASP A 98 -13.68 21.28 11.62
CA ASP A 98 -13.44 22.32 12.61
C ASP A 98 -12.63 21.82 13.84
N GLU A 99 -12.33 20.52 13.91
CA GLU A 99 -11.59 19.94 15.03
C GLU A 99 -10.12 20.39 15.06
N PRO A 100 -9.48 20.50 16.24
CA PRO A 100 -8.09 20.96 16.35
C PRO A 100 -7.08 20.06 15.64
N TYR A 101 -7.34 18.74 15.58
CA TYR A 101 -6.47 17.79 14.90
C TYR A 101 -6.65 17.77 13.38
N TRP A 102 -7.75 18.36 12.87
CA TRP A 102 -7.96 18.49 11.44
C TRP A 102 -6.88 19.41 10.87
N GLY A 103 -6.34 19.04 9.72
CA GLY A 103 -5.10 19.62 9.21
C GLY A 103 -5.06 19.62 7.70
N LYS A 104 -4.03 20.27 7.14
CA LYS A 104 -3.84 20.43 5.68
C LYS A 104 -3.97 19.12 4.90
N LEU A 105 -3.24 18.09 5.36
CA LEU A 105 -3.24 16.76 4.76
C LEU A 105 -4.61 16.05 4.81
N HIS A 106 -5.45 16.34 5.82
CA HIS A 106 -6.78 15.75 5.91
C HIS A 106 -7.68 16.28 4.79
N CYS A 107 -7.66 17.60 4.55
CA CYS A 107 -8.40 18.21 3.45
C CYS A 107 -7.95 17.70 2.08
N GLU A 108 -6.63 17.64 1.85
CA GLU A 108 -6.06 17.07 0.62
C GLU A 108 -6.55 15.64 0.42
N LYS A 109 -6.42 14.77 1.43
CA LYS A 109 -6.90 13.38 1.37
C LYS A 109 -8.39 13.29 1.06
N THR A 110 -9.23 14.14 1.65
CA THR A 110 -10.66 14.17 1.33
C THR A 110 -10.89 14.43 -0.16
N ILE A 111 -10.19 15.40 -0.77
CA ILE A 111 -10.31 15.69 -2.20
C ILE A 111 -9.83 14.51 -3.05
N ILE A 112 -8.69 13.91 -2.70
CA ILE A 112 -8.14 12.76 -3.44
C ILE A 112 -9.08 11.55 -3.38
N THR A 113 -9.70 11.26 -2.23
CA THR A 113 -10.68 10.18 -2.11
C THR A 113 -11.97 10.45 -2.91
N LEU A 114 -12.30 11.72 -3.17
CA LEU A 114 -13.45 12.11 -3.99
C LEU A 114 -13.20 12.02 -5.50
N LEU A 115 -11.96 11.87 -5.98
CA LEU A 115 -11.65 11.87 -7.42
C LEU A 115 -12.49 10.90 -8.27
N PRO A 116 -12.74 9.63 -7.86
CA PRO A 116 -13.56 8.71 -8.66
C PRO A 116 -14.99 9.20 -8.85
N VAL A 117 -15.61 9.75 -7.79
CA VAL A 117 -16.99 10.27 -7.85
C VAL A 117 -17.04 11.63 -8.56
N VAL A 118 -15.95 12.42 -8.49
CA VAL A 118 -15.79 13.65 -9.26
C VAL A 118 -15.74 13.37 -10.76
N GLU A 119 -14.95 12.38 -11.21
CA GLU A 119 -14.91 12.03 -12.64
C GLU A 119 -16.25 11.50 -13.14
N LYS A 120 -16.96 10.71 -12.32
CA LYS A 120 -18.25 10.11 -12.68
C LYS A 120 -19.40 11.12 -12.70
N ALA A 121 -19.45 12.03 -11.73
CA ALA A 121 -20.48 13.06 -11.62
C ALA A 121 -19.87 14.44 -11.24
N PRO A 122 -19.24 15.13 -12.22
CA PRO A 122 -18.50 16.36 -11.95
C PRO A 122 -19.36 17.48 -11.35
N LYS A 123 -20.58 17.67 -11.88
CA LYS A 123 -21.46 18.77 -11.46
C LYS A 123 -21.85 18.67 -9.97
N GLU A 124 -22.03 17.45 -9.47
CA GLU A 124 -22.47 17.20 -8.10
C GLU A 124 -21.29 17.21 -7.12
N ASN A 125 -20.17 16.59 -7.51
CA ASN A 125 -19.06 16.34 -6.60
C ASN A 125 -18.00 17.46 -6.62
N MET A 126 -17.92 18.28 -7.67
CA MET A 126 -17.04 19.44 -7.65
C MET A 126 -17.45 20.47 -6.59
N GLU A 127 -18.75 20.61 -6.28
CA GLU A 127 -19.17 21.51 -5.19
C GLU A 127 -18.65 21.04 -3.83
N ARG A 128 -18.56 19.72 -3.61
CA ARG A 128 -17.94 19.14 -2.40
C ARG A 128 -16.45 19.50 -2.34
N VAL A 129 -15.73 19.39 -3.45
CA VAL A 129 -14.32 19.78 -3.56
C VAL A 129 -14.14 21.29 -3.29
N LEU A 130 -15.01 22.12 -3.85
CA LEU A 130 -14.97 23.57 -3.64
C LEU A 130 -15.34 23.97 -2.20
N ASP A 131 -16.20 23.22 -1.51
CA ASP A 131 -16.44 23.41 -0.08
C ASP A 131 -15.17 23.15 0.74
N VAL A 132 -14.46 22.03 0.47
CA VAL A 132 -13.17 21.75 1.10
C VAL A 132 -12.17 22.87 0.80
N PHE A 133 -12.13 23.37 -0.44
CA PHE A 133 -11.26 24.46 -0.85
C PHE A 133 -11.53 25.75 -0.07
N ARG A 134 -12.79 26.20 -0.01
CA ARG A 134 -13.17 27.41 0.73
C ARG A 134 -12.87 27.29 2.22
N HIS A 135 -13.20 26.14 2.83
CA HIS A 135 -12.88 25.87 4.22
C HIS A 135 -11.35 25.90 4.47
N TYR A 136 -10.57 25.27 3.59
CA TYR A 136 -9.11 25.27 3.68
C TYR A 136 -8.53 26.68 3.61
N LEU A 137 -8.94 27.47 2.61
CA LEU A 137 -8.47 28.84 2.44
C LEU A 137 -8.77 29.69 3.67
N LYS A 138 -9.98 29.55 4.25
CA LYS A 138 -10.37 30.26 5.47
C LYS A 138 -9.50 29.87 6.68
N ARG A 139 -9.15 28.59 6.82
CA ARG A 139 -8.47 28.06 8.00
C ARG A 139 -6.94 28.12 7.93
N TYR A 140 -6.37 27.93 6.74
CA TYR A 140 -4.93 27.75 6.54
C TYR A 140 -4.31 28.71 5.52
N GLY A 141 -5.12 29.46 4.78
CA GLY A 141 -4.68 30.27 3.66
C GLY A 141 -4.39 29.45 2.39
N ALA A 142 -3.99 30.16 1.34
CA ALA A 142 -3.58 29.59 0.07
C ALA A 142 -2.20 28.90 0.21
N ASP A 143 -2.08 27.67 -0.29
CA ASP A 143 -0.81 26.96 -0.41
C ASP A 143 -0.81 25.93 -1.54
N HIS A 144 0.37 25.37 -1.85
CA HIS A 144 0.52 24.39 -2.94
C HIS A 144 -0.34 23.14 -2.77
N TYR A 145 -0.59 22.66 -1.54
CA TYR A 145 -1.32 21.41 -1.33
C TYR A 145 -2.75 21.52 -1.79
N ILE A 146 -3.47 22.56 -1.35
CA ILE A 146 -4.88 22.69 -1.68
C ILE A 146 -5.10 23.03 -3.16
N TYR A 147 -4.29 23.93 -3.74
CA TYR A 147 -4.43 24.26 -5.16
C TYR A 147 -4.16 23.05 -6.04
N ASN A 148 -3.10 22.28 -5.75
CA ASN A 148 -2.81 21.07 -6.51
C ASN A 148 -3.90 20.00 -6.38
N ALA A 149 -4.49 19.82 -5.19
CA ALA A 149 -5.60 18.88 -5.01
C ALA A 149 -6.84 19.29 -5.82
N VAL A 150 -7.22 20.57 -5.78
CA VAL A 150 -8.40 21.09 -6.52
C VAL A 150 -8.14 21.11 -8.02
N MET A 151 -6.94 21.44 -8.48
CA MET A 151 -6.54 21.34 -9.88
C MET A 151 -6.63 19.89 -10.39
N GLN A 152 -6.16 18.92 -9.59
CA GLN A 152 -6.28 17.51 -9.95
C GLN A 152 -7.75 17.08 -10.05
N ALA A 153 -8.60 17.51 -9.11
CA ALA A 153 -10.04 17.27 -9.18
C ALA A 153 -10.68 17.91 -10.43
N ALA A 154 -10.31 19.16 -10.77
CA ALA A 154 -10.76 19.83 -11.98
C ALA A 154 -10.31 19.11 -13.27
N ALA A 155 -9.09 18.54 -13.27
CA ALA A 155 -8.58 17.71 -14.37
C ALA A 155 -9.43 16.46 -14.57
N PHE A 156 -9.74 15.72 -13.49
CA PHE A 156 -10.63 14.55 -13.53
C PHE A 156 -12.09 14.91 -13.87
N ALA A 157 -12.54 16.10 -13.47
CA ALA A 157 -13.82 16.67 -13.89
C ALA A 157 -13.88 17.07 -15.38
N LYS A 158 -12.77 16.90 -16.12
CA LYS A 158 -12.58 17.35 -17.51
C LYS A 158 -12.85 18.85 -17.69
N ASN A 159 -12.49 19.64 -16.69
CA ASN A 159 -12.60 21.10 -16.70
C ASN A 159 -11.21 21.74 -16.83
N TYR A 160 -10.69 21.78 -18.05
CA TYR A 160 -9.39 22.41 -18.34
C TYR A 160 -9.39 23.91 -17.99
N GLU A 161 -10.48 24.63 -18.26
CA GLU A 161 -10.60 26.07 -18.00
C GLU A 161 -10.41 26.40 -16.52
N GLN A 162 -11.10 25.66 -15.64
CA GLN A 162 -10.94 25.81 -14.19
C GLN A 162 -9.54 25.43 -13.72
N THR A 163 -8.94 24.38 -14.32
CA THR A 163 -7.56 23.98 -13.99
C THR A 163 -6.57 25.09 -14.35
N GLU A 164 -6.72 25.69 -15.54
CA GLU A 164 -5.88 26.81 -15.99
C GLU A 164 -6.11 28.08 -15.17
N GLN A 165 -7.34 28.36 -14.76
CA GLN A 165 -7.65 29.48 -13.86
C GLN A 165 -6.94 29.32 -12.51
N LEU A 166 -7.02 28.14 -11.90
CA LEU A 166 -6.34 27.85 -10.64
C LEU A 166 -4.81 27.95 -10.78
N PHE A 167 -4.26 27.47 -11.90
CA PHE A 167 -2.84 27.60 -12.19
C PHE A 167 -2.39 29.08 -12.25
N LYS A 168 -3.15 29.94 -12.96
CA LYS A 168 -2.86 31.38 -13.02
C LYS A 168 -3.07 32.06 -11.66
N GLU A 169 -4.09 31.65 -10.92
CA GLU A 169 -4.35 32.17 -9.58
C GLU A 169 -3.16 31.92 -8.65
N MET A 170 -2.56 30.71 -8.68
CA MET A 170 -1.33 30.41 -7.96
C MET A 170 -0.21 31.40 -8.29
N GLU A 171 0.02 31.68 -9.57
CA GLU A 171 1.03 32.66 -10.01
C GLU A 171 0.74 34.06 -9.46
N THR A 172 -0.52 34.51 -9.53
CA THR A 172 -0.92 35.84 -9.04
C THR A 172 -0.77 35.97 -7.52
N LEU A 173 -0.94 34.87 -6.78
CA LEU A 173 -0.76 34.82 -5.33
C LEU A 173 0.70 34.66 -4.91
N GLY A 174 1.64 34.56 -5.86
CA GLY A 174 3.06 34.30 -5.59
C GLY A 174 3.33 32.85 -5.16
N LEU A 175 2.38 31.94 -5.35
CA LEU A 175 2.56 30.51 -5.18
C LEU A 175 3.18 29.94 -6.46
N GLU A 176 4.51 29.93 -6.55
CA GLU A 176 5.21 29.39 -7.72
C GLU A 176 4.72 27.96 -8.06
N PRO A 177 4.18 27.72 -9.27
CA PRO A 177 3.71 26.40 -9.67
C PRO A 177 4.81 25.35 -9.54
N ASN A 178 4.51 24.24 -8.85
CA ASN A 178 5.48 23.18 -8.60
C ASN A 178 5.30 22.01 -9.58
N ALA A 179 6.14 20.97 -9.47
CA ALA A 179 6.07 19.79 -10.34
C ALA A 179 4.65 19.21 -10.42
N GLN A 180 3.94 19.12 -9.28
CA GLN A 180 2.58 18.59 -9.23
C GLN A 180 1.59 19.49 -9.97
N SER A 181 1.73 20.82 -9.87
CA SER A 181 0.90 21.78 -10.61
C SER A 181 1.03 21.57 -12.12
N TYR A 182 2.25 21.38 -12.62
CA TYR A 182 2.52 21.12 -14.03
C TYR A 182 2.00 19.74 -14.49
N VAL A 183 2.19 18.70 -13.67
CA VAL A 183 1.63 17.37 -13.95
C VAL A 183 0.11 17.42 -14.02
N ASN A 184 -0.55 18.19 -13.14
CA ASN A 184 -2.00 18.38 -13.18
C ASN A 184 -2.46 19.08 -14.47
N MET A 185 -1.71 20.07 -14.99
CA MET A 185 -2.01 20.71 -16.27
C MET A 185 -1.87 19.73 -17.45
N MET A 186 -0.81 18.91 -17.44
CA MET A 186 -0.59 17.86 -18.45
C MET A 186 -1.70 16.80 -18.40
N LEU A 187 -2.12 16.39 -17.20
CA LEU A 187 -3.24 15.48 -16.97
C LEU A 187 -4.56 16.09 -17.49
N ALA A 188 -4.86 17.35 -17.14
CA ALA A 188 -6.07 18.03 -17.58
C ALA A 188 -6.13 18.14 -19.11
N ALA A 189 -5.02 18.52 -19.75
CA ALA A 189 -4.95 18.58 -21.21
C ALA A 189 -5.19 17.22 -21.86
N LYS A 190 -4.62 16.15 -21.30
CA LYS A 190 -4.83 14.76 -21.77
C LYS A 190 -6.28 14.31 -21.60
N LEU A 191 -6.86 14.45 -20.40
CA LEU A 191 -8.23 13.99 -20.10
C LEU A 191 -9.30 14.78 -20.87
N CYS A 192 -9.02 16.03 -21.22
CA CYS A 192 -9.88 16.87 -22.06
C CYS A 192 -9.67 16.65 -23.57
N GLY A 193 -8.76 15.77 -23.99
CA GLY A 193 -8.49 15.49 -25.40
C GLY A 193 -7.86 16.66 -26.16
N LEU A 194 -7.10 17.52 -25.46
CA LEU A 194 -6.42 18.64 -26.09
C LEU A 194 -5.19 18.17 -26.90
N PRO A 195 -4.71 18.98 -27.87
CA PRO A 195 -3.53 18.63 -28.66
C PRO A 195 -2.30 18.35 -27.79
N PRO A 196 -1.47 17.34 -28.10
CA PRO A 196 -0.28 16.97 -27.32
C PRO A 196 0.68 18.14 -27.07
N GLU A 197 0.72 19.10 -27.99
CA GLU A 197 1.52 20.31 -27.92
C GLU A 197 1.19 21.16 -26.69
N LYS A 198 -0.06 21.14 -26.20
CA LYS A 198 -0.43 21.82 -24.95
C LYS A 198 0.24 21.18 -23.74
N SER A 199 0.19 19.85 -23.63
CA SER A 199 0.88 19.12 -22.56
C SER A 199 2.39 19.31 -22.65
N GLU A 200 2.94 19.29 -23.86
CA GLU A 200 4.38 19.52 -24.09
C GLU A 200 4.80 20.94 -23.71
N ALA A 201 3.97 21.94 -23.99
CA ALA A 201 4.24 23.32 -23.58
C ALA A 201 4.34 23.46 -22.05
N TYR A 202 3.42 22.86 -21.29
CA TYR A 202 3.49 22.84 -19.83
C TYR A 202 4.71 22.06 -19.33
N PHE A 203 5.07 20.94 -19.96
CA PHE A 203 6.28 20.21 -19.60
C PHE A 203 7.55 21.04 -19.82
N LYS A 204 7.70 21.67 -20.99
CA LYS A 204 8.85 22.54 -21.30
C LYS A 204 8.93 23.72 -20.34
N ARG A 205 7.77 24.30 -20.02
CA ARG A 205 7.67 25.39 -19.04
C ARG A 205 8.11 24.93 -17.66
N ALA A 206 7.67 23.76 -17.20
CA ALA A 206 8.07 23.22 -15.91
C ALA A 206 9.59 23.01 -15.77
N VAL A 207 10.25 22.57 -16.85
CA VAL A 207 11.71 22.43 -16.89
C VAL A 207 12.39 23.80 -16.87
N LYS A 208 11.88 24.76 -17.65
CA LYS A 208 12.41 26.13 -17.68
C LYS A 208 12.29 26.83 -16.32
N ASP A 209 11.17 26.64 -15.64
CA ASP A 209 10.87 27.26 -14.35
C ASP A 209 11.57 26.50 -13.18
N GLY A 210 12.31 25.43 -13.48
CA GLY A 210 13.06 24.65 -12.49
C GLY A 210 12.19 23.76 -11.59
N ALA A 211 10.88 23.70 -11.84
CA ALA A 211 9.94 22.86 -11.10
C ALA A 211 10.14 21.37 -11.39
N MET A 212 10.59 21.01 -12.60
CA MET A 212 10.96 19.65 -12.98
C MET A 212 12.40 19.59 -13.48
N GLN A 213 13.16 18.62 -12.99
CA GLN A 213 14.52 18.37 -13.49
C GLN A 213 14.48 17.29 -14.57
N SER A 214 15.05 17.61 -15.72
CA SER A 214 15.24 16.65 -16.81
C SER A 214 16.68 16.19 -16.92
N VAL A 215 16.89 14.88 -16.84
CA VAL A 215 18.20 14.21 -17.01
C VAL A 215 18.38 13.75 -18.47
N MET A 216 17.31 13.40 -19.16
CA MET A 216 17.31 13.03 -20.58
C MET A 216 16.89 14.21 -21.47
N ARG A 217 16.92 14.00 -22.79
CA ARG A 217 16.38 14.96 -23.75
C ARG A 217 14.89 15.21 -23.46
N MET A 218 14.48 16.48 -23.49
CA MET A 218 13.13 16.92 -23.07
C MET A 218 11.99 16.16 -23.77
N ASP A 219 12.11 15.87 -25.06
CA ASP A 219 11.11 15.11 -25.82
C ASP A 219 10.96 13.65 -25.35
N THR A 220 12.03 13.06 -24.82
CA THR A 220 12.06 11.68 -24.34
C THR A 220 11.41 11.61 -22.97
N GLU A 221 11.74 12.54 -22.08
CA GLU A 221 11.07 12.63 -20.79
C GLU A 221 9.61 12.99 -20.91
N PHE A 222 9.25 13.90 -21.80
CA PHE A 222 7.84 14.19 -22.09
C PHE A 222 7.09 12.93 -22.53
N ARG A 223 7.66 12.14 -23.46
CA ARG A 223 7.08 10.85 -23.86
C ARG A 223 6.97 9.87 -22.69
N MET A 224 7.95 9.83 -21.78
CA MET A 224 7.88 9.00 -20.57
C MET A 224 6.74 9.45 -19.66
N TRP A 225 6.58 10.75 -19.42
CA TRP A 225 5.47 11.29 -18.64
C TRP A 225 4.12 10.95 -19.28
N MET A 226 3.99 11.09 -20.60
CA MET A 226 2.77 10.71 -21.31
C MET A 226 2.48 9.21 -21.20
N ASP A 227 3.48 8.34 -21.36
CA ASP A 227 3.34 6.88 -21.16
C ASP A 227 2.90 6.54 -19.73
N GLN A 228 3.42 7.23 -18.71
CA GLN A 228 2.94 7.03 -17.33
C GLN A 228 1.49 7.48 -17.15
N LEU A 229 1.08 8.61 -17.72
CA LEU A 229 -0.32 9.05 -17.70
C LEU A 229 -1.25 8.10 -18.48
N ASP A 230 -0.79 7.53 -19.58
CA ASP A 230 -1.53 6.51 -20.34
C ASP A 230 -1.73 5.22 -19.54
N ARG A 231 -0.68 4.76 -18.84
CA ARG A 231 -0.77 3.59 -17.96
C ARG A 231 -1.68 3.82 -16.76
N LEU A 232 -1.65 5.03 -16.18
CA LEU A 232 -2.57 5.41 -15.11
C LEU A 232 -4.01 5.40 -15.61
N GLY A 233 -4.27 5.99 -16.79
CA GLY A 233 -5.61 6.14 -17.34
C GLY A 233 -6.47 7.06 -16.49
N SER A 234 -7.78 6.78 -16.44
CA SER A 234 -8.75 7.50 -15.61
C SER A 234 -9.76 6.51 -15.01
N PHE A 235 -10.58 6.96 -14.05
CA PHE A 235 -11.55 6.10 -13.38
C PHE A 235 -12.68 5.64 -14.31
N THR A 236 -12.98 6.41 -15.36
CA THR A 236 -14.02 6.09 -16.37
C THR A 236 -13.47 5.53 -17.69
N ALA A 237 -12.15 5.43 -17.83
CA ALA A 237 -11.52 4.87 -19.02
C ALA A 237 -11.76 3.35 -19.14
N SER A 238 -11.60 2.81 -20.35
CA SER A 238 -11.67 1.35 -20.58
C SER A 238 -10.38 0.61 -20.21
N SER A 239 -9.28 1.32 -20.09
CA SER A 239 -7.96 0.77 -19.76
C SER A 239 -7.14 1.76 -18.95
N GLY A 240 -6.19 1.21 -18.19
CA GLY A 240 -5.37 1.97 -17.24
C GLY A 240 -5.49 1.38 -15.84
N TYR A 241 -4.61 1.78 -14.94
CA TYR A 241 -4.64 1.31 -13.56
C TYR A 241 -5.87 1.84 -12.80
N LEU A 242 -6.29 3.10 -13.06
CA LEU A 242 -7.42 3.72 -12.39
C LEU A 242 -8.79 3.17 -12.86
N SER A 243 -8.85 2.56 -14.05
CA SER A 243 -10.09 1.96 -14.57
C SER A 243 -10.40 0.58 -13.99
N VAL A 244 -9.46 -0.04 -13.26
CA VAL A 244 -9.67 -1.37 -12.66
C VAL A 244 -10.49 -1.24 -11.38
N ASN A 245 -11.79 -1.51 -11.46
CA ASN A 245 -12.72 -1.44 -10.33
C ASN A 245 -12.85 -2.76 -9.54
N GLU A 246 -11.80 -3.58 -9.52
CA GLU A 246 -11.76 -4.84 -8.76
C GLU A 246 -11.22 -4.65 -7.32
N GLU A 247 -11.84 -3.77 -6.54
CA GLU A 247 -12.52 -4.28 -5.35
C GLU A 247 -11.78 -5.19 -4.36
N GLY A 248 -12.23 -6.45 -4.35
CA GLY A 248 -11.84 -7.46 -3.37
C GLY A 248 -12.34 -7.18 -1.94
N ALA A 249 -13.41 -6.39 -1.78
CA ALA A 249 -13.88 -5.85 -0.51
C ALA A 249 -14.10 -6.91 0.57
N LYS A 250 -13.38 -6.78 1.68
CA LYS A 250 -13.49 -7.63 2.87
C LYS A 250 -13.49 -6.81 4.15
N PRO A 251 -14.22 -7.23 5.20
CA PRO A 251 -14.21 -6.54 6.49
C PRO A 251 -12.91 -6.79 7.30
N MET A 252 -12.08 -7.75 6.88
CA MET A 252 -10.82 -8.14 7.52
C MET A 252 -9.84 -8.63 6.44
N PRO A 253 -8.52 -8.40 6.61
CA PRO A 253 -7.48 -8.96 5.73
C PRO A 253 -7.57 -10.47 5.65
N ARG A 254 -7.16 -11.04 4.51
CA ARG A 254 -7.05 -12.49 4.34
C ARG A 254 -5.91 -13.08 5.18
N ASP A 255 -4.83 -12.33 5.33
CA ASP A 255 -3.64 -12.74 6.08
C ASP A 255 -3.15 -11.67 7.06
N MET A 256 -3.46 -11.85 8.35
CA MET A 256 -3.00 -10.95 9.41
C MET A 256 -1.48 -10.99 9.67
N TRP A 257 -0.77 -12.00 9.14
CA TRP A 257 0.69 -12.11 9.24
C TRP A 257 1.41 -11.76 7.93
N ALA A 258 0.71 -11.13 6.98
CA ALA A 258 1.35 -10.56 5.80
C ALA A 258 2.46 -9.57 6.20
N ILE A 259 3.57 -9.59 5.45
CA ILE A 259 4.72 -8.72 5.65
C ILE A 259 4.75 -7.66 4.55
N TRP A 260 5.19 -6.44 4.88
CA TRP A 260 5.51 -5.42 3.88
C TRP A 260 7.01 -5.37 3.57
N GLY A 261 7.82 -6.06 4.37
CA GLY A 261 9.28 -6.06 4.29
C GLY A 261 9.90 -7.45 4.31
N TRP A 262 11.02 -7.62 5.02
CA TRP A 262 11.87 -8.82 4.90
C TRP A 262 11.70 -9.85 6.02
N HIS A 263 11.01 -9.50 7.11
CA HIS A 263 10.91 -10.34 8.31
C HIS A 263 9.58 -10.10 9.03
N ARG A 264 9.14 -11.03 9.88
CA ARG A 264 7.91 -10.92 10.71
C ARG A 264 7.88 -9.72 11.68
N SER A 265 8.97 -8.98 11.81
CA SER A 265 8.99 -7.71 12.55
C SER A 265 8.58 -6.51 11.70
N GLU A 266 8.54 -6.70 10.39
CA GLU A 266 8.09 -5.74 9.37
C GLU A 266 6.73 -6.24 8.84
N SER A 267 5.82 -6.55 9.78
CA SER A 267 4.45 -6.97 9.50
C SER A 267 3.63 -5.81 8.95
N LYS A 268 2.76 -6.11 7.99
CA LYS A 268 1.82 -5.15 7.40
C LYS A 268 0.83 -4.62 8.42
N PHE A 269 0.38 -5.48 9.33
CA PHE A 269 -0.55 -5.16 10.40
C PHE A 269 0.18 -5.14 11.75
N ILE A 270 0.04 -4.05 12.48
CA ILE A 270 0.74 -3.79 13.75
C ILE A 270 -0.24 -3.24 14.78
N SER A 271 0.16 -3.20 16.05
CA SER A 271 -0.71 -2.69 17.11
C SER A 271 -0.94 -1.19 16.93
N ARG A 272 -2.07 -0.67 17.45
CA ARG A 272 -2.31 0.80 17.49
C ARG A 272 -1.17 1.56 18.18
N HIS A 273 -0.58 0.99 19.23
CA HIS A 273 0.57 1.60 19.91
C HIS A 273 1.79 1.69 18.99
N ASP A 274 2.15 0.61 18.30
CA ASP A 274 3.26 0.61 17.36
C ASP A 274 3.03 1.59 16.20
N LEU A 275 1.79 1.70 15.73
CA LEU A 275 1.41 2.68 14.70
C LEU A 275 1.61 4.13 15.20
N ILE A 276 1.14 4.45 16.41
CA ILE A 276 1.37 5.77 17.02
C ILE A 276 2.87 6.04 17.12
N MET A 277 3.66 5.08 17.58
CA MET A 277 5.11 5.23 17.70
C MET A 277 5.80 5.38 16.33
N GLN A 278 5.28 4.75 15.27
CA GLN A 278 5.75 4.99 13.90
C GLN A 278 5.45 6.41 13.44
N GLN A 279 4.25 6.94 13.70
CA GLN A 279 3.89 8.33 13.36
C GLN A 279 4.78 9.34 14.12
N VAL A 280 5.03 9.10 15.42
CA VAL A 280 5.95 9.91 16.22
C VAL A 280 7.35 9.86 15.63
N ARG A 281 7.85 8.68 15.24
CA ARG A 281 9.18 8.55 14.62
C ARG A 281 9.28 9.27 13.28
N ALA A 282 8.27 9.18 12.43
CA ALA A 282 8.22 9.88 11.15
C ALA A 282 8.33 11.40 11.35
N ARG A 283 7.63 11.94 12.37
CA ARG A 283 7.68 13.37 12.70
C ARG A 283 9.00 13.81 13.33
N VAL A 284 9.56 13.02 14.24
CA VAL A 284 10.76 13.40 15.02
C VAL A 284 12.07 13.09 14.29
N HIS A 285 12.10 12.05 13.45
CA HIS A 285 13.30 11.55 12.79
C HIS A 285 13.26 11.67 11.26
N SER A 286 12.49 12.62 10.73
CA SER A 286 12.30 12.83 9.29
C SER A 286 13.61 12.95 8.51
N GLY A 287 14.66 13.54 9.10
CA GLY A 287 15.98 13.65 8.46
C GLY A 287 16.62 12.31 8.06
N LYS A 288 16.24 11.20 8.69
CA LYS A 288 16.73 9.86 8.30
C LYS A 288 16.19 9.41 6.94
N GLU A 289 15.02 9.89 6.52
CA GLU A 289 14.38 9.52 5.26
C GLU A 289 15.08 10.16 4.05
N LEU A 290 15.86 11.22 4.26
CA LEU A 290 16.63 11.91 3.23
C LEU A 290 17.89 11.15 2.80
N THR A 291 18.32 10.14 3.56
CA THR A 291 19.58 9.43 3.32
C THR A 291 19.39 7.93 3.22
N GLY A 292 19.93 7.32 2.16
CA GLY A 292 19.98 5.88 1.98
C GLY A 292 21.42 5.40 1.83
N THR A 293 21.90 4.55 2.73
CA THR A 293 23.28 4.02 2.67
C THR A 293 23.29 2.52 2.43
N VAL A 294 24.40 2.00 1.88
CA VAL A 294 24.60 0.54 1.77
C VAL A 294 24.62 -0.09 3.17
N TYR A 295 25.22 0.59 4.15
CA TYR A 295 25.26 0.11 5.53
C TYR A 295 23.85 -0.15 6.10
N THR A 296 22.92 0.79 5.99
CA THR A 296 21.56 0.62 6.54
C THR A 296 20.80 -0.49 5.81
N LYS A 297 20.96 -0.62 4.49
CA LYS A 297 20.38 -1.70 3.68
C LYS A 297 20.91 -3.07 4.09
N THR A 298 22.22 -3.21 4.27
CA THR A 298 22.85 -4.47 4.74
C THR A 298 22.44 -4.77 6.17
N ARG A 299 22.40 -3.78 7.05
CA ARG A 299 22.01 -3.93 8.46
C ARG A 299 20.55 -4.37 8.65
N ARG A 300 19.68 -4.06 7.68
CA ARG A 300 18.26 -4.48 7.66
C ARG A 300 18.08 -5.97 7.37
N GLN A 301 19.06 -6.63 6.75
CA GLN A 301 18.95 -8.05 6.41
C GLN A 301 18.70 -8.90 7.68
N PRO A 302 17.66 -9.74 7.71
CA PRO A 302 17.21 -10.38 8.95
C PRO A 302 17.90 -11.72 9.25
N TRP A 303 19.01 -12.04 8.57
CA TRP A 303 19.66 -13.35 8.68
C TRP A 303 20.15 -13.68 10.11
N ALA A 304 20.51 -12.65 10.89
CA ALA A 304 20.89 -12.77 12.30
C ALA A 304 19.76 -12.36 13.27
N LYS A 305 18.57 -12.02 12.76
CA LYS A 305 17.46 -11.58 13.61
C LYS A 305 16.75 -12.80 14.20
N PHE A 306 16.38 -12.72 15.48
CA PHE A 306 15.70 -13.81 16.16
C PHE A 306 14.38 -14.20 15.47
N ASN A 307 14.36 -15.42 14.94
CA ASN A 307 13.26 -16.02 14.17
C ASN A 307 12.59 -17.19 14.92
N GLY A 308 12.95 -17.43 16.18
CA GLY A 308 12.37 -18.50 17.01
C GLY A 308 10.93 -18.23 17.45
N MET A 309 10.30 -19.21 18.08
CA MET A 309 8.89 -19.12 18.48
C MET A 309 8.73 -18.44 19.85
N LEU A 310 7.68 -17.64 19.98
CA LEU A 310 7.23 -17.02 21.22
C LEU A 310 6.03 -17.78 21.79
N ARG A 311 5.68 -17.55 23.07
CA ARG A 311 4.56 -18.24 23.73
C ARG A 311 3.23 -18.12 22.95
N HIS A 312 2.95 -16.95 22.38
CA HIS A 312 1.75 -16.72 21.57
C HIS A 312 1.81 -17.37 20.18
N ASP A 313 2.99 -17.78 19.68
CA ASP A 313 3.11 -18.55 18.44
C ASP A 313 2.60 -20.00 18.62
N TYR A 314 2.55 -20.49 19.85
CA TYR A 314 1.98 -21.80 20.21
C TYR A 314 0.52 -21.69 20.68
N ASN A 315 0.23 -20.74 21.55
CA ASN A 315 -1.10 -20.61 22.18
C ASN A 315 -2.10 -19.79 21.34
N GLY A 316 -1.59 -19.06 20.36
CA GLY A 316 -2.35 -18.09 19.57
C GLY A 316 -2.29 -16.65 20.13
N PRO A 317 -2.85 -15.69 19.38
CA PRO A 317 -2.92 -14.29 19.80
C PRO A 317 -3.66 -14.14 21.13
N SER A 318 -3.26 -13.13 21.91
CA SER A 318 -3.96 -12.79 23.15
C SER A 318 -5.41 -12.43 22.86
N TYR A 319 -6.33 -12.95 23.68
CA TYR A 319 -7.73 -12.59 23.53
C TYR A 319 -7.93 -11.11 23.89
N ARG A 320 -8.60 -10.39 22.99
CA ARG A 320 -9.10 -9.04 23.21
C ARG A 320 -10.54 -9.01 22.71
N ALA A 321 -11.44 -8.45 23.52
CA ALA A 321 -12.83 -8.30 23.13
C ALA A 321 -12.93 -7.46 21.84
N PRO A 322 -13.75 -7.89 20.86
CA PRO A 322 -13.99 -7.08 19.67
C PRO A 322 -14.72 -5.79 20.04
N THR A 323 -14.57 -4.75 19.22
CA THR A 323 -15.41 -3.55 19.32
C THR A 323 -16.86 -3.93 19.02
N THR A 324 -17.77 -3.69 19.96
CA THR A 324 -19.22 -3.88 19.81
C THR A 324 -19.92 -2.53 19.73
N PHE A 325 -21.00 -2.45 18.97
CA PHE A 325 -21.81 -1.23 18.80
C PHE A 325 -23.24 -1.45 19.31
N PRO A 326 -23.44 -1.60 20.64
CA PRO A 326 -24.77 -1.85 21.21
C PRO A 326 -25.72 -0.66 21.01
N ASP A 327 -25.19 0.55 20.95
CA ASP A 327 -25.94 1.80 20.77
C ASP A 327 -26.15 2.17 19.29
N ALA A 328 -25.81 1.27 18.36
CA ALA A 328 -26.08 1.50 16.94
C ALA A 328 -27.59 1.50 16.69
N PRO A 329 -28.11 2.42 15.86
CA PRO A 329 -29.52 2.42 15.50
C PRO A 329 -29.89 1.11 14.79
N GLU A 330 -31.16 0.73 14.86
CA GLU A 330 -31.66 -0.44 14.14
C GLU A 330 -31.36 -0.32 12.64
N TYR A 331 -30.94 -1.43 12.04
CA TYR A 331 -30.63 -1.46 10.62
C TYR A 331 -31.93 -1.37 9.81
N THR A 332 -32.21 -0.20 9.24
CA THR A 332 -33.33 0.03 8.33
C THR A 332 -32.87 -0.18 6.89
N ASN A 333 -33.46 -1.16 6.21
CA ASN A 333 -33.21 -1.53 4.81
C ASN A 333 -33.73 -0.50 3.77
N GLU A 334 -34.06 0.74 4.18
CA GLU A 334 -34.46 1.76 3.22
C GLU A 334 -33.30 1.98 2.25
N ALA A 335 -33.56 1.59 1.00
CA ALA A 335 -32.60 1.50 -0.07
C ALA A 335 -31.67 2.71 -0.05
N GLY A 336 -30.43 2.49 0.40
CA GLY A 336 -29.34 3.42 0.16
C GLY A 336 -29.41 3.74 -1.32
N HIS A 337 -29.78 4.97 -1.63
CA HIS A 337 -29.78 5.52 -2.98
C HIS A 337 -28.55 4.96 -3.69
N LYS A 338 -28.78 4.29 -4.83
CA LYS A 338 -27.74 3.78 -5.73
C LYS A 338 -26.50 4.64 -5.55
N ALA A 339 -25.47 4.09 -4.91
CA ALA A 339 -24.16 4.71 -4.91
C ALA A 339 -23.77 4.77 -6.38
N PHE A 340 -23.95 5.94 -6.98
CA PHE A 340 -23.46 6.25 -8.31
C PHE A 340 -21.94 6.29 -8.21
#